data_AF-A0A9K3DIY3-F1
#
_entry.id   AF-A0A9K3DIY3-F1
#
_cell.length_a   1.000
_cell.length_b   1.000
_cell.length_c   1.000
_cell.angle_alpha   90.00
_cell.angle_beta   90.00
_cell.angle_gamma   90.00
#
_symmetry.space_group_name_H-M   'P 1'
#
loop_
_entity.id
_entity.type
_entity.pdbx_description
1 polymer ?
#
loop_
_entity_poly.entity_id
_entity_poly.type
_entity_poly.pdbx_seq_one_letter_code
_entity_poly.pdbx_strand_id
1 'polypeptide(L)'
;MHYTPHVDLAFHSVEHIMRDVEGGWLLRYMHANGASMFLIVVYLHLFRGLYHASYSSPREFVRCIVVVILLLMIVTTFIGYVPPWGLLDSLFVRNSFIF
;
A
#
# COMPACT_ATOMS: atom_id res chain seq x y z
N MET A 1 -7.93 -12.64 -12.62
CA MET A 1 -7.08 -12.80 -11.42
C MET A 1 -5.77 -13.41 -11.90
N HIS A 2 -4.65 -12.70 -11.78
CA HIS A 2 -3.34 -13.08 -12.38
C HIS A 2 -2.21 -13.29 -11.36
N TYR A 3 -2.48 -13.08 -10.07
CA TYR A 3 -1.48 -13.24 -9.01
C TYR A 3 -1.53 -14.65 -8.41
N THR A 4 -0.37 -15.27 -8.18
CA THR A 4 -0.25 -16.59 -7.56
C THR A 4 0.55 -16.47 -6.24
N PRO A 5 -0.09 -16.68 -5.07
CA PRO A 5 0.56 -16.53 -3.77
C PRO A 5 1.35 -17.79 -3.38
N HIS A 6 2.30 -18.20 -4.21
CA HIS A 6 3.22 -19.31 -3.93
C HIS A 6 4.66 -18.83 -4.06
N VAL A 7 5.52 -19.18 -3.10
CA VAL A 7 6.89 -18.68 -2.96
C VAL A 7 7.69 -18.72 -4.27
N ASP A 8 7.62 -19.84 -5.00
CA ASP A 8 8.39 -20.04 -6.23
C ASP A 8 7.78 -19.33 -7.47
N LEU A 9 6.48 -19.03 -7.43
CA LEU A 9 5.72 -18.49 -8.57
C LEU A 9 5.39 -17.00 -8.42
N ALA A 10 5.54 -16.44 -7.22
CA ALA A 10 5.10 -15.08 -6.90
C ALA A 10 5.77 -14.05 -7.79
N PHE A 11 7.09 -14.13 -7.99
CA PHE A 11 7.83 -13.21 -8.86
C PHE A 11 7.37 -13.33 -10.33
N HIS A 12 7.31 -14.55 -10.86
CA HIS A 12 6.91 -14.81 -12.25
C HIS A 12 5.47 -14.33 -12.51
N SER A 13 4.56 -14.48 -11.55
CA SER A 13 3.19 -14.00 -11.67
C SER A 13 3.09 -12.47 -11.79
N VAL A 14 3.98 -11.72 -11.13
CA VAL A 14 4.05 -10.25 -11.25
C VAL A 14 4.63 -9.83 -12.59
N GLU A 15 5.66 -10.53 -13.09
CA GLU A 15 6.21 -10.27 -14.43
C GLU A 15 5.16 -10.51 -15.53
N HIS A 16 4.38 -11.59 -15.41
CA HIS A 16 3.24 -11.88 -16.29
C HIS A 16 2.22 -10.72 -16.30
N ILE A 17 1.86 -10.17 -15.13
CA ILE A 17 0.97 -8.99 -15.03
C ILE A 17 1.57 -7.77 -15.73
N MET A 18 2.89 -7.58 -15.63
CA MET A 18 3.54 -6.41 -16.20
C MET A 18 3.74 -6.48 -17.71
N ARG A 19 3.88 -7.68 -18.28
CA ARG A 19 4.30 -7.88 -19.68
C ARG A 19 3.23 -8.49 -20.57
N ASP A 20 2.46 -9.45 -20.05
CA ASP A 20 1.58 -10.28 -20.87
C ASP A 20 0.10 -9.91 -20.70
N VAL A 21 -0.25 -9.22 -19.61
CA VAL A 21 -1.62 -8.76 -19.35
C VAL A 21 -1.82 -7.36 -19.95
N GLU A 22 -2.77 -7.23 -20.87
CA GLU A 22 -3.17 -5.95 -21.44
C GLU A 22 -3.61 -4.97 -20.33
N GLY A 23 -2.91 -3.84 -20.22
CA GLY A 23 -3.16 -2.84 -19.17
C GLY A 23 -2.76 -3.28 -17.75
N GLY A 24 -2.15 -4.45 -17.56
CA GLY A 24 -1.69 -4.91 -16.26
C GLY A 24 -0.61 -4.01 -15.66
N TRP A 25 0.26 -3.44 -16.50
CA TRP A 25 1.23 -2.42 -16.10
C TRP A 25 0.57 -1.17 -15.51
N LEU A 26 -0.55 -0.73 -16.10
CA LEU A 26 -1.26 0.47 -15.65
C LEU A 26 -1.89 0.21 -14.29
N LEU A 27 -2.58 -0.92 -14.13
CA LEU A 27 -3.18 -1.31 -12.86
C LEU A 27 -2.15 -1.41 -11.74
N ARG A 28 -0.98 -2.00 -12.02
CA ARG A 28 0.09 -2.13 -11.03
C ARG A 28 0.70 -0.79 -10.64
N TYR A 29 0.99 0.09 -11.60
CA TYR A 29 1.50 1.42 -11.28
C TYR A 29 0.44 2.32 -10.62
N MET A 30 -0.83 2.22 -11.02
CA MET A 30 -1.91 2.94 -10.36
C MET A 30 -2.09 2.49 -8.91
N HIS A 31 -1.98 1.18 -8.64
CA HIS A 31 -2.05 0.68 -7.28
C HIS A 31 -0.87 1.18 -6.44
N ALA A 32 0.35 1.19 -7.00
CA ALA A 32 1.55 1.55 -6.25
C ALA A 32 1.64 3.03 -5.91
N ASN A 33 1.37 3.86 -6.92
CA ASN A 33 1.27 5.30 -6.71
C ASN A 33 0.02 5.63 -5.90
N GLY A 34 -1.08 4.89 -6.08
CA GLY A 34 -2.32 5.04 -5.33
C GLY A 34 -2.15 4.77 -3.84
N ALA A 35 -1.42 3.73 -3.45
CA ALA A 35 -1.10 3.43 -2.06
C ALA A 35 -0.31 4.57 -1.41
N SER A 36 0.67 5.14 -2.13
CA SER A 36 1.45 6.30 -1.67
C SER A 36 0.59 7.56 -1.53
N MET A 37 -0.26 7.85 -2.53
CA MET A 37 -1.20 8.98 -2.48
C MET A 37 -2.21 8.84 -1.34
N PHE A 38 -2.70 7.62 -1.09
CA PHE A 38 -3.65 7.34 -0.02
C PHE A 38 -3.07 7.67 1.36
N LEU A 39 -1.80 7.30 1.61
CA LEU A 39 -1.10 7.69 2.84
C LEU A 39 -0.96 9.21 2.98
N ILE A 40 -0.63 9.92 1.90
CA ILE A 40 -0.55 11.39 1.91
C ILE A 40 -1.89 12.02 2.31
N VAL A 41 -2.99 11.57 1.70
CA VAL A 41 -4.34 12.07 2.03
C VAL A 41 -4.70 11.77 3.49
N VAL A 42 -4.34 10.60 4.00
CA VAL A 42 -4.58 10.25 5.41
C VAL A 42 -3.74 11.09 6.37
N TYR A 43 -2.48 11.38 6.05
CA TYR A 43 -1.68 12.32 6.85
C TYR A 43 -2.29 13.72 6.86
N LEU A 44 -2.77 14.22 5.71
CA LEU A 44 -3.49 15.49 5.64
C LEU A 44 -4.80 15.45 6.45
N HIS A 45 -5.54 14.34 6.43
CA HIS A 45 -6.75 14.15 7.21
C HIS A 45 -6.47 14.18 8.72
N LEU A 46 -5.38 13.53 9.15
CA LEU A 46 -4.93 13.56 10.55
C LEU A 46 -4.50 14.97 10.96
N PHE A 47 -3.70 15.64 10.13
CA PHE A 47 -3.26 17.02 10.38
C PHE A 47 -4.45 17.96 10.52
N ARG A 48 -5.46 17.86 9.66
CA ARG A 48 -6.71 18.63 9.77
C ARG A 48 -7.44 18.36 11.10
N GLY A 49 -7.46 17.11 11.55
CA GLY A 49 -8.04 16.73 12.84
C GLY A 49 -7.31 17.33 14.05
N LEU A 50 -5.98 17.44 13.97
CA LEU A 50 -5.14 18.09 14.98
C LEU A 50 -5.26 19.63 14.92
N TYR A 51 -5.26 20.21 13.72
CA TYR A 51 -5.32 21.66 13.50
C TYR A 51 -6.63 22.27 14.01
N HIS A 52 -7.76 21.61 13.77
CA HIS A 52 -9.05 22.07 14.31
C HIS A 52 -9.30 21.65 15.77
N ALA A 53 -8.27 21.17 16.48
CA ALA A 53 -8.25 20.92 17.92
C ALA A 53 -9.57 20.30 18.43
N SER A 54 -10.01 19.19 17.83
CA SER A 54 -11.21 18.46 18.27
C SER A 54 -10.94 17.67 19.56
N TYR A 55 -10.35 18.30 20.57
CA TYR A 55 -10.12 17.75 21.91
C TYR A 55 -11.36 17.92 22.82
N SER A 56 -12.39 18.60 22.34
CA SER A 56 -13.66 18.73 23.06
C SER A 56 -14.59 17.55 22.79
N SER A 57 -15.17 16.99 23.86
CA SER A 57 -16.30 16.05 23.81
C SER A 57 -17.38 16.59 22.86
N PRO A 58 -18.02 15.77 21.99
CA PRO A 58 -18.19 14.30 22.04
C PRO A 58 -17.39 13.50 20.98
N ARG A 59 -16.29 14.02 20.43
CA ARG A 59 -15.62 13.45 19.24
C ARG A 59 -14.46 12.48 19.52
N GLU A 60 -14.28 12.05 20.76
CA GLU A 60 -13.17 11.21 21.18
C GLU A 60 -13.18 9.82 20.52
N PHE A 61 -14.36 9.20 20.40
CA PHE A 61 -14.52 7.90 19.76
C PHE A 61 -14.12 7.92 18.28
N VAL A 62 -14.48 8.98 17.55
CA VAL A 62 -14.11 9.15 16.14
C VAL A 62 -12.59 9.22 15.99
N ARG A 63 -11.90 9.90 16.92
CA ARG A 63 -10.44 9.96 16.93
C ARG A 63 -9.80 8.59 17.17
N CYS A 64 -10.31 7.80 18.11
CA CYS A 64 -9.83 6.45 18.35
C CYS A 64 -9.98 5.57 17.10
N ILE A 65 -11.13 5.66 16.41
CA ILE A 65 -11.36 4.94 15.15
C ILE A 65 -10.34 5.35 14.08
N VAL A 66 -10.06 6.65 13.93
CA VAL A 66 -9.04 7.14 12.97
C VAL A 66 -7.65 6.58 13.29
N VAL A 67 -7.26 6.53 14.56
CA VAL A 67 -5.97 5.94 14.97
C VAL A 67 -5.93 4.43 14.68
N VAL A 68 -7.01 3.69 14.96
CA VAL A 68 -7.09 2.26 14.63
C VAL A 68 -7.00 2.03 13.12
N ILE A 69 -7.73 2.81 12.32
CA ILE A 69 -7.67 2.73 10.85
C ILE A 69 -6.26 3.04 10.35
N LEU A 70 -5.59 4.05 10.92
CA LEU A 70 -4.20 4.36 10.57
C LEU A 70 -3.27 3.18 10.83
N LEU A 71 -3.39 2.51 11.98
CA LEU A 71 -2.58 1.34 12.30
C LEU A 71 -2.85 0.17 11.33
N LEU A 72 -4.12 -0.10 11.02
CA LEU A 72 -4.50 -1.13 10.05
C LEU A 72 -3.91 -0.84 8.67
N MET A 73 -3.95 0.42 8.22
CA MET A 73 -3.38 0.83 6.94
C MET A 73 -1.85 0.65 6.86
N ILE A 74 -1.14 0.93 7.95
CA ILE A 74 0.31 0.69 8.04
C ILE A 74 0.60 -0.81 7.87
N VAL A 75 -0.17 -1.66 8.56
CA VAL A 75 -0.03 -3.12 8.45
C VAL A 75 -0.34 -3.60 7.03
N THR A 76 -1.42 -3.12 6.40
CA THR A 76 -1.77 -3.50 5.03
C THR A 76 -0.68 -3.11 4.03
N THR A 77 -0.14 -1.89 4.14
CA THR A 77 0.95 -1.42 3.26
C THR A 77 2.23 -2.23 3.49
N PHE A 78 2.54 -2.55 4.74
CA PHE A 78 3.71 -3.34 5.10
C PHE A 78 3.65 -4.78 4.57
N ILE A 79 2.54 -5.48 4.80
CA ILE A 79 2.33 -6.86 4.29
C ILE A 79 2.45 -6.89 2.77
N GLY A 80 1.96 -5.83 2.14
CA GLY A 80 2.15 -5.57 0.74
C GLY A 80 3.58 -5.57 0.27
N TYR A 81 4.37 -4.69 0.87
CA TYR A 81 5.74 -4.44 0.46
C TYR A 81 6.69 -5.64 0.62
N VAL A 82 6.29 -6.69 1.36
CA VAL A 82 7.15 -7.87 1.60
C VAL A 82 7.60 -8.47 0.26
N PRO A 83 8.92 -8.50 -0.02
CA PRO A 83 9.42 -9.03 -1.28
C PRO A 83 9.06 -10.51 -1.45
N PRO A 84 8.71 -10.95 -2.68
CA PRO A 84 8.60 -12.35 -2.99
C PRO A 84 10.02 -12.93 -2.93
N TRP A 85 10.24 -13.83 -1.99
CA TRP A 85 11.53 -14.38 -1.58
C TRP A 85 12.46 -14.70 -2.77
N GLY A 86 13.53 -13.91 -2.89
CA GLY A 86 14.59 -14.05 -3.88
C GLY A 86 15.69 -13.05 -3.53
N LEU A 87 16.94 -13.52 -3.54
CA LEU A 87 18.16 -12.77 -3.26
C LEU A 87 18.17 -11.38 -3.94
N LEU A 88 18.71 -10.36 -3.25
CA LEU A 88 18.84 -8.98 -3.75
C LEU A 88 19.85 -8.87 -4.90
N ASP A 89 19.53 -9.43 -6.08
CA ASP A 89 20.40 -9.36 -7.24
C ASP A 89 20.09 -8.13 -8.11
N SER A 90 20.92 -7.11 -7.92
CA SER A 90 21.28 -5.90 -8.71
C SER A 90 20.23 -5.08 -9.48
N LEU A 91 18.96 -5.50 -9.48
CA LEU A 91 17.80 -4.79 -10.00
C LEU A 91 16.71 -4.68 -8.91
N PHE A 92 17.12 -4.56 -7.63
CA PHE A 92 16.28 -4.16 -6.49
C PHE A 92 15.56 -2.79 -6.69
N VAL A 93 15.71 -2.16 -7.87
CA VAL A 93 15.60 -0.71 -8.09
C VAL A 93 14.62 -0.31 -9.22
N ARG A 94 13.97 -1.22 -9.97
CA ARG A 94 12.96 -0.82 -10.99
C ARG A 94 11.52 -1.15 -10.62
N ASN A 95 11.09 -0.72 -9.43
CA ASN A 95 9.67 -0.66 -9.02
C ASN A 95 9.12 -1.93 -8.36
N SER A 96 9.82 -2.52 -7.39
CA SER A 96 9.22 -3.51 -6.47
C SER A 96 8.28 -2.81 -5.49
N PHE A 97 7.14 -2.37 -6.01
CA PHE A 97 5.90 -2.22 -5.26
C PHE A 97 5.07 -3.47 -5.58
N ILE A 98 4.99 -4.40 -4.64
CA ILE A 98 3.82 -5.25 -4.50
C ILE A 98 2.91 -4.48 -3.54
N PHE A 99 2.58 -3.26 -3.89
CA PHE A 99 1.24 -2.80 -4.17
C PHE A 99 1.44 -1.43 -4.73
#